data_AF-A0A3B5ZTA4-F1
#
_entry.id   AF-A0A3B5ZTA4-F1
#
_cell.length_a   1.000
_cell.length_b   1.000
_cell.length_c   1.000
_cell.angle_alpha   90.00
_cell.angle_beta   90.00
_cell.angle_gamma   90.00
#
_symmetry.space_group_name_H-M   'P 1'
#
loop_
_entity.id
_entity.type
_entity.pdbx_description
1 polymer ?
#
loop_
_entity_poly.entity_id
_entity_poly.type
_entity_poly.pdbx_seq_one_letter_code
_entity_poly.pdbx_strand_id
1 'polypeptide(L)'
;MTSFKLVKYIPRIKKKKSGLRKLARKVPTDRLPKFERVFKAQKRIPMSVFKAQRVLDEIRWRYYEETVMILNLMPYRASYPILKLVYSAAANATHYRDFDKANLFITKAEVSRSTIMKKFRPRARGRSFPIKKHVSYNNCTKYSKEI
;
A
#
# COMPACT_ATOMS: atom_id res chain seq x y z
N MET A 1 -25.83 -2.26 9.91
CA MET A 1 -26.34 -3.47 10.61
C MET A 1 -25.46 -4.63 10.17
N THR A 2 -24.97 -5.54 11.01
CA THR A 2 -25.13 -5.72 12.47
C THR A 2 -23.79 -5.62 13.21
N SER A 3 -23.82 -5.62 14.54
CA SER A 3 -22.64 -5.56 15.43
C SER A 3 -22.64 -6.78 16.35
N PHE A 4 -21.47 -7.33 16.67
CA PHE A 4 -21.30 -8.24 17.81
C PHE A 4 -20.01 -7.95 18.58
N LYS A 5 -20.14 -8.05 19.91
CA LYS A 5 -19.18 -7.67 20.95
C LYS A 5 -19.06 -8.87 21.90
N LEU A 6 -17.87 -9.16 22.45
CA LEU A 6 -17.70 -9.87 23.74
C LEU A 6 -16.23 -9.89 24.19
N VAL A 7 -15.98 -10.33 25.43
CA VAL A 7 -14.71 -10.20 26.18
C VAL A 7 -14.26 -11.56 26.77
N LYS A 8 -13.00 -11.68 27.23
CA LYS A 8 -12.40 -12.83 27.97
C LYS A 8 -13.11 -13.03 29.34
N TYR A 9 -12.96 -14.07 30.18
CA TYR A 9 -11.98 -15.18 30.38
C TYR A 9 -12.75 -16.35 31.13
N ILE A 10 -12.33 -17.46 31.76
CA ILE A 10 -11.11 -18.17 32.27
C ILE A 10 -11.34 -19.72 32.08
N PRO A 11 -10.33 -20.61 31.89
CA PRO A 11 -10.53 -22.06 31.69
C PRO A 11 -10.18 -22.98 32.90
N ARG A 12 -10.70 -24.23 32.93
CA ARG A 12 -10.13 -25.33 33.75
C ARG A 12 -10.44 -26.76 33.21
N ILE A 13 -9.38 -27.50 32.82
CA ILE A 13 -9.04 -28.94 33.07
C ILE A 13 -10.19 -30.01 32.96
N LYS A 14 -10.13 -31.16 32.24
CA LYS A 14 -9.06 -32.19 32.00
C LYS A 14 -9.23 -32.91 30.63
N LYS A 15 -8.40 -33.92 30.30
CA LYS A 15 -8.33 -34.61 28.97
C LYS A 15 -9.11 -35.95 28.88
N LYS A 16 -9.56 -36.31 27.66
CA LYS A 16 -9.50 -37.70 27.12
C LYS A 16 -9.24 -37.65 25.59
N LYS A 17 -8.66 -38.71 24.99
CA LYS A 17 -8.28 -38.76 23.56
C LYS A 17 -9.37 -39.39 22.70
N SER A 18 -9.89 -38.66 21.70
CA SER A 18 -10.53 -39.21 20.49
C SER A 18 -10.62 -38.14 19.39
N GLY A 19 -10.67 -38.56 18.12
CA GLY A 19 -10.95 -37.67 16.97
C GLY A 19 -9.74 -36.95 16.34
N LEU A 20 -9.01 -37.62 15.44
CA LEU A 20 -8.02 -37.02 14.53
C LEU A 20 -8.66 -36.19 13.39
N ARG A 21 -9.50 -35.22 13.76
CA ARG A 21 -10.01 -34.14 12.87
C ARG A 21 -9.69 -32.74 13.41
N LYS A 22 -8.65 -32.61 14.25
CA LYS A 22 -8.21 -31.35 14.88
C LYS A 22 -6.68 -31.14 14.84
N LEU A 23 -6.06 -31.32 13.67
CA LEU A 23 -4.66 -30.93 13.42
C LEU A 23 -4.48 -29.56 12.75
N ALA A 24 -5.56 -28.91 12.30
CA ALA A 24 -5.56 -27.51 11.88
C ALA A 24 -5.54 -26.54 13.09
N ARG A 25 -4.48 -26.61 13.92
CA ARG A 25 -4.23 -25.69 15.05
C ARG A 25 -2.73 -25.54 15.34
N LYS A 26 -2.09 -24.45 14.88
CA LYS A 26 -1.01 -23.71 15.58
C LYS A 26 -0.39 -22.55 14.75
N VAL A 27 -1.21 -21.57 14.36
CA VAL A 27 -0.73 -20.18 14.21
C VAL A 27 -1.71 -19.28 14.97
N PRO A 28 -1.32 -18.65 16.10
CA PRO A 28 -2.18 -17.71 16.79
C PRO A 28 -2.17 -16.36 16.05
N THR A 29 -3.30 -16.02 15.42
CA THR A 29 -3.50 -14.73 14.72
C THR A 29 -3.37 -13.50 15.63
N ASP A 30 -3.42 -13.72 16.94
CA ASP A 30 -3.44 -12.67 17.98
C ASP A 30 -2.05 -12.05 18.24
N ARG A 31 -1.00 -12.55 17.57
CA ARG A 31 0.37 -12.01 17.59
C ARG A 31 0.75 -11.19 16.35
N LEU A 32 -0.22 -10.83 15.50
CA LEU A 32 0.01 -9.82 14.47
C LEU A 32 0.01 -8.41 15.10
N PRO A 33 1.04 -7.58 14.88
CA PRO A 33 1.04 -6.20 15.39
C PRO A 33 -0.16 -5.44 14.84
N LYS A 34 -0.85 -4.70 15.71
CA LYS A 34 -2.09 -3.99 15.39
C LYS A 34 -1.81 -2.67 14.66
N PHE A 35 -1.19 -2.75 13.49
CA PHE A 35 -0.93 -1.61 12.61
C PHE A 35 -2.15 -0.68 12.50
N GLU A 36 -2.09 0.47 13.17
CA GLU A 36 -3.16 1.44 13.08
C GLU A 36 -3.15 2.02 11.67
N ARG A 37 -4.32 2.15 11.02
CA ARG A 37 -4.39 2.64 9.64
C ARG A 37 -4.54 4.15 9.65
N VAL A 38 -3.45 4.83 9.29
CA VAL A 38 -3.26 6.26 9.52
C VAL A 38 -3.86 7.09 8.38
N PHE A 39 -3.20 7.16 7.22
CA PHE A 39 -3.64 7.97 6.08
C PHE A 39 -3.46 7.32 4.72
N LYS A 40 -4.19 7.83 3.74
CA LYS A 40 -4.22 7.40 2.33
C LYS A 40 -3.99 8.62 1.43
N ALA A 41 -2.75 8.84 0.98
CA ALA A 41 -2.45 9.85 -0.02
C ALA A 41 -2.71 9.31 -1.44
N GLN A 42 -3.27 10.16 -2.32
CA GLN A 42 -3.56 9.82 -3.72
C GLN A 42 -3.15 10.95 -4.66
N LYS A 43 -2.51 10.61 -5.77
CA LYS A 43 -2.16 11.56 -6.83
C LYS A 43 -2.30 10.89 -8.20
N ARG A 44 -2.88 11.61 -9.16
CA ARG A 44 -2.90 11.22 -10.58
C ARG A 44 -1.53 11.55 -11.17
N ILE A 45 -0.83 10.55 -11.70
CA ILE A 45 0.53 10.70 -12.26
C ILE A 45 0.52 10.17 -13.72
N PRO A 46 0.88 10.99 -14.74
CA PRO A 46 0.76 10.64 -16.15
C PRO A 46 1.88 9.72 -16.64
N MET A 47 1.87 8.47 -16.16
CA MET A 47 2.82 7.43 -16.54
C MET A 47 2.19 6.03 -16.49
N SER A 48 2.92 5.03 -17.01
CA SER A 48 2.46 3.63 -16.99
C SER A 48 2.54 3.02 -15.60
N VAL A 49 1.53 2.21 -15.23
CA VAL A 49 1.43 1.41 -14.00
C VAL A 49 2.74 0.71 -13.68
N PHE A 50 3.25 -0.11 -14.60
CA PHE A 50 4.45 -0.92 -14.41
C PHE A 50 5.72 -0.11 -14.10
N LYS A 51 5.81 1.13 -14.62
CA LYS A 51 6.97 2.01 -14.38
C LYS A 51 6.98 2.61 -12.96
N ALA A 52 5.82 2.69 -12.30
CA ALA A 52 5.71 3.13 -10.91
C ALA A 52 5.68 1.97 -9.94
N GLN A 53 5.03 0.87 -10.32
CA GLN A 53 4.93 -0.34 -9.50
C GLN A 53 6.32 -0.86 -9.11
N ARG A 54 7.28 -0.87 -10.06
CA ARG A 54 8.69 -1.15 -9.77
C ARG A 54 9.27 -0.36 -8.58
N VAL A 55 8.92 0.92 -8.41
CA VAL A 55 9.40 1.74 -7.29
C VAL A 55 8.55 1.53 -6.02
N LEU A 56 7.26 1.19 -6.18
CA LEU A 56 6.32 0.98 -5.07
C LEU A 56 6.37 -0.42 -4.48
N ASP A 57 7.02 -1.36 -5.16
CA ASP A 57 7.38 -2.67 -4.62
C ASP A 57 8.61 -2.57 -3.69
N GLU A 58 9.58 -1.69 -4.02
CA GLU A 58 10.82 -1.46 -3.24
C GLU A 58 10.59 -0.72 -1.92
N ILE A 59 9.70 0.29 -1.91
CA ILE A 59 9.37 1.07 -0.70
C ILE A 59 8.30 0.41 0.18
N ARG A 60 7.83 -0.78 -0.18
CA ARG A 60 6.85 -1.53 0.63
C ARG A 60 7.58 -2.20 1.78
N TRP A 61 7.00 -2.13 2.99
CA TRP A 61 7.62 -2.63 4.22
C TRP A 61 8.91 -1.88 4.61
N ARG A 62 8.97 -0.59 4.31
CA ARG A 62 10.07 0.32 4.69
C ARG A 62 9.59 1.41 5.65
N TYR A 63 10.52 1.92 6.44
CA TYR A 63 10.32 3.14 7.24
C TYR A 63 10.34 4.38 6.35
N TYR A 64 9.79 5.47 6.87
CA TYR A 64 9.70 6.74 6.15
C TYR A 64 11.08 7.30 5.76
N GLU A 65 12.06 7.24 6.67
CA GLU A 65 13.40 7.80 6.45
C GLU A 65 14.19 7.00 5.41
N GLU A 66 14.21 5.67 5.52
CA GLU A 66 14.72 4.75 4.50
C GLU A 66 14.11 5.07 3.13
N THR A 67 12.78 5.23 3.09
CA THR A 67 12.01 5.48 1.87
C THR A 67 12.42 6.80 1.20
N VAL A 68 12.59 7.87 1.98
CA VAL A 68 13.04 9.17 1.45
C VAL A 68 14.45 9.07 0.87
N MET A 69 15.38 8.40 1.56
CA MET A 69 16.75 8.19 1.06
C MET A 69 16.75 7.37 -0.24
N ILE A 70 16.08 6.21 -0.25
CA ILE A 70 15.98 5.32 -1.42
C ILE A 70 15.37 6.05 -2.62
N LEU A 71 14.28 6.82 -2.43
CA LEU A 71 13.63 7.54 -3.52
C LEU A 71 14.48 8.69 -4.08
N ASN A 72 15.33 9.32 -3.28
CA ASN A 72 16.25 10.36 -3.75
C ASN A 72 17.37 9.79 -4.64
N LEU A 73 17.90 8.61 -4.31
CA LEU A 73 19.00 7.98 -5.06
C LEU A 73 18.53 7.17 -6.29
N MET A 74 17.24 6.83 -6.39
CA MET A 74 16.73 6.00 -7.49
C MET A 74 16.80 6.70 -8.87
N PRO A 75 17.40 6.06 -9.91
CA PRO A 75 17.52 6.62 -11.27
C PRO A 75 16.20 6.64 -12.07
N TYR A 76 15.08 6.24 -11.45
CA TYR A 76 13.79 6.15 -12.11
C TYR A 76 13.04 7.48 -12.04
N ARG A 77 12.61 8.04 -13.18
CA ARG A 77 11.67 9.19 -13.23
C ARG A 77 10.36 9.00 -12.42
N ALA A 78 10.06 7.76 -12.03
CA ALA A 78 8.97 7.41 -11.13
C ALA A 78 9.19 7.86 -9.66
N SER A 79 10.44 7.99 -9.19
CA SER A 79 10.74 8.30 -7.79
C SER A 79 10.23 9.68 -7.39
N TYR A 80 10.56 10.74 -8.14
CA TYR A 80 10.16 12.13 -7.86
C TYR A 80 8.66 12.35 -7.59
N PRO A 81 7.70 11.86 -8.41
CA PRO A 81 6.27 12.00 -8.11
C PRO A 81 5.78 11.09 -6.96
N ILE A 82 6.50 10.01 -6.63
CA ILE A 82 6.23 9.17 -5.46
C ILE A 82 6.76 9.85 -4.18
N LEU A 83 7.97 10.38 -4.21
CA LEU A 83 8.60 11.17 -3.14
C LEU A 83 7.71 12.34 -2.70
N LYS A 84 7.17 13.12 -3.66
CA LYS A 84 6.19 14.19 -3.37
C LYS A 84 4.88 13.69 -2.74
N LEU A 85 4.52 12.42 -2.96
CA LEU A 85 3.35 11.78 -2.34
C LEU A 85 3.69 11.27 -0.93
N VAL A 86 4.90 10.74 -0.72
CA VAL A 86 5.45 10.34 0.59
C VAL A 86 5.53 11.54 1.54
N TYR A 87 6.16 12.66 1.12
CA TYR A 87 6.20 13.90 1.92
C TYR A 87 4.79 14.41 2.28
N SER A 88 3.86 14.44 1.31
CA SER A 88 2.48 14.88 1.56
C SER A 88 1.74 13.97 2.53
N ALA A 89 2.00 12.65 2.51
CA ALA A 89 1.37 11.73 3.44
C ALA A 89 1.90 11.86 4.87
N ALA A 90 3.20 12.08 5.03
CA ALA A 90 3.80 12.35 6.33
C ALA A 90 3.33 13.68 6.92
N ALA A 91 3.23 14.75 6.12
CA ALA A 91 2.66 16.03 6.55
C ALA A 91 1.20 15.90 7.03
N ASN A 92 0.38 15.09 6.34
CA ASN A 92 -0.97 14.79 6.79
C ASN A 92 -1.00 13.98 8.09
N ALA A 93 -0.07 13.03 8.27
CA ALA A 93 0.04 12.22 9.49
C ALA A 93 0.46 13.06 10.71
N THR A 94 1.38 14.01 10.54
CA THR A 94 1.75 14.97 11.59
C THR A 94 0.61 15.94 11.90
N HIS A 95 -0.09 16.47 10.89
CA HIS A 95 -1.08 17.54 11.10
C HIS A 95 -2.42 17.06 11.70
N TYR A 96 -2.88 15.85 11.38
CA TYR A 96 -4.21 15.39 11.77
C TYR A 96 -4.23 14.43 12.96
N ARG A 97 -3.06 13.96 13.43
CA ARG A 97 -2.91 12.92 14.45
C ARG A 97 -1.61 13.02 15.27
N ASP A 98 -0.87 14.12 15.14
CA ASP A 98 0.34 14.42 15.92
C ASP A 98 1.40 13.30 15.91
N PHE A 99 1.48 12.56 14.80
CA PHE A 99 2.44 11.46 14.68
C PHE A 99 3.83 11.95 14.27
N ASP A 100 4.83 11.57 15.05
CA ASP A 100 6.24 11.73 14.70
C ASP A 100 6.62 10.94 13.43
N LYS A 101 7.52 11.54 12.63
CA LYS A 101 7.90 11.10 11.28
C LYS A 101 8.82 9.87 11.27
N ALA A 102 9.69 9.71 12.27
CA ALA A 102 10.58 8.55 12.35
C ALA A 102 9.77 7.25 12.50
N ASN A 103 8.65 7.34 13.21
CA ASN A 103 7.75 6.23 13.53
C ASN A 103 6.73 5.89 12.41
N LEU A 104 6.86 6.46 11.20
CA LEU A 104 5.97 6.15 10.06
C LEU A 104 6.48 4.95 9.23
N PHE A 105 5.64 3.93 9.07
CA PHE A 105 5.96 2.73 8.30
C PHE A 105 4.96 2.47 7.15
N ILE A 106 5.46 1.95 6.02
CA ILE A 106 4.70 1.75 4.78
C ILE A 106 4.22 0.30 4.64
N THR A 107 3.11 -0.04 5.30
CA THR A 107 2.48 -1.37 5.18
C THR A 107 1.92 -1.67 3.79
N LYS A 108 1.42 -0.68 3.04
CA LYS A 108 0.73 -0.95 1.76
C LYS A 108 0.87 0.17 0.73
N ALA A 109 1.68 -0.09 -0.30
CA ALA A 109 1.82 0.74 -1.49
C ALA A 109 1.23 0.02 -2.72
N GLU A 110 0.21 0.61 -3.35
CA GLU A 110 -0.51 0.05 -4.52
C GLU A 110 -0.72 1.05 -5.66
N VAL A 111 -0.83 0.51 -6.88
CA VAL A 111 -0.96 1.23 -8.15
C VAL A 111 -2.21 0.78 -8.90
N SER A 112 -3.31 1.55 -8.83
CA SER A 112 -4.55 1.20 -9.52
C SER A 112 -4.64 1.91 -10.88
N ARG A 113 -4.71 1.15 -11.99
CA ARG A 113 -4.92 1.67 -13.35
C ARG A 113 -6.18 2.56 -13.40
N SER A 114 -6.05 3.80 -13.88
CA SER A 114 -7.17 4.73 -14.09
C SER A 114 -7.39 4.95 -15.59
N THR A 115 -8.00 6.08 -15.96
CA THR A 115 -8.38 6.45 -17.33
C THR A 115 -7.21 6.31 -18.33
N ILE A 116 -7.51 5.78 -19.53
CA ILE A 116 -6.58 5.71 -20.65
C ILE A 116 -7.15 6.54 -21.80
N MET A 117 -6.43 7.57 -22.22
CA MET A 117 -6.80 8.31 -23.43
C MET A 117 -6.36 7.50 -24.66
N LYS A 118 -7.27 7.27 -25.59
CA LYS A 118 -6.95 6.72 -26.92
C LYS A 118 -6.64 7.90 -27.86
N LYS A 119 -5.54 7.85 -28.61
CA LYS A 119 -5.25 8.75 -29.75
C LYS A 119 -4.90 7.91 -30.96
N PHE A 120 -5.47 8.17 -32.12
CA PHE A 120 -5.08 7.48 -33.36
C PHE A 120 -3.79 8.06 -33.92
N ARG A 121 -2.98 7.22 -34.58
CA ARG A 121 -1.84 7.63 -35.41
C ARG A 121 -1.98 7.01 -36.80
N PRO A 122 -1.85 7.78 -37.90
CA PRO A 122 -1.86 7.24 -39.26
C PRO A 122 -0.64 6.35 -39.51
N ARG A 123 -0.79 5.40 -40.44
CA ARG A 123 0.21 4.41 -40.88
C ARG A 123 0.04 4.16 -42.39
N ALA A 124 1.02 3.48 -42.99
CA ALA A 124 1.03 3.13 -44.40
C ALA A 124 -0.24 2.37 -44.85
N ARG A 125 -0.59 2.51 -46.14
CA ARG A 125 -1.78 1.94 -46.80
C ARG A 125 -3.12 2.36 -46.13
N GLY A 126 -3.26 3.64 -45.79
CA GLY A 126 -4.49 4.23 -45.25
C GLY A 126 -4.90 3.78 -43.84
N ARG A 127 -4.08 2.97 -43.15
CA ARG A 127 -4.42 2.38 -41.86
C ARG A 127 -4.21 3.36 -40.71
N SER A 128 -5.03 3.28 -39.67
CA SER A 128 -4.81 3.98 -38.40
C SER A 128 -4.71 2.98 -37.25
N PHE A 129 -3.85 3.26 -36.26
CA PHE A 129 -3.75 2.45 -35.05
C PHE A 129 -3.91 3.29 -33.77
N PRO A 130 -4.63 2.79 -32.74
CA PRO A 130 -4.86 3.51 -31.50
C PRO A 130 -3.67 3.41 -30.53
N ILE A 131 -3.01 4.54 -30.28
CA ILE A 131 -2.02 4.71 -29.21
C ILE A 131 -2.75 4.95 -27.89
N LYS A 132 -2.45 4.12 -26.88
CA LYS A 132 -2.96 4.24 -25.51
C LYS A 132 -2.03 5.17 -24.71
N LYS A 133 -2.49 6.39 -24.40
CA LYS A 133 -1.82 7.30 -23.45
C LYS A 133 -2.37 7.02 -22.05
N HIS A 134 -1.58 6.31 -21.24
CA HIS A 134 -1.85 6.08 -19.83
C HIS A 134 -1.68 7.40 -19.06
N VAL A 135 -2.78 8.07 -18.69
CA VAL A 135 -2.76 9.41 -18.07
C VAL A 135 -2.86 9.39 -16.56
N SER A 136 -3.32 8.29 -15.95
CA SER A 136 -3.11 8.06 -14.52
C SER A 136 -3.20 6.58 -14.16
N TYR A 137 -2.40 6.21 -13.17
CA TYR A 137 -2.90 5.39 -12.07
C TYR A 137 -3.26 6.31 -10.90
N ASN A 138 -4.04 5.80 -9.96
CA ASN A 138 -4.15 6.37 -8.63
C ASN A 138 -3.20 5.58 -7.72
N ASN A 139 -2.19 6.23 -7.14
CA ASN A 139 -1.45 5.64 -6.03
C ASN A 139 -2.37 5.56 -4.81
N CYS A 140 -2.17 4.51 -4.03
CA CYS A 140 -2.80 4.28 -2.73
C CYS A 140 -1.71 3.79 -1.77
N THR A 141 -0.93 4.72 -1.24
CA THR A 141 -0.03 4.44 -0.11
C THR A 141 -0.83 4.56 1.17
N LYS A 142 -0.92 3.49 1.95
CA LYS A 142 -1.43 3.49 3.32
C LYS A 142 -0.25 3.44 4.28
N TYR A 143 -0.24 4.37 5.22
CA TYR A 143 0.73 4.42 6.30
C TYR A 143 0.14 3.81 7.57
N SER A 144 1.02 3.32 8.42
CA SER A 144 0.67 2.74 9.70
C SER A 144 1.77 2.97 10.72
N LYS A 145 1.37 3.08 11.98
CA LYS A 145 2.28 3.05 13.12
C LYS A 145 2.38 1.61 13.64
N GLU A 146 3.55 1.19 14.10
CA GLU A 146 3.70 -0.03 14.91
C GLU A 146 3.20 0.22 16.35
N ILE A 147 2.76 -0.84 17.03
CA ILE A 147 2.22 -0.85 18.40
C ILE A 147 2.89 -1.99 19.15
#